data_AF-A0A9D8R133-F1
#
_entry.id   AF-A0A9D8R133-F1
#
_cell.length_a   1.000
_cell.length_b   1.000
_cell.length_c   1.000
_cell.angle_alpha   90.00
_cell.angle_beta   90.00
_cell.angle_gamma   90.00
#
_symmetry.space_group_name_H-M   'P 1'
#
loop_
_entity.id
_entity.type
_entity.pdbx_description
1 polymer ?
#
loop_
_entity_poly.entity_id
_entity_poly.type
_entity_poly.pdbx_seq_one_letter_code
_entity_poly.pdbx_strand_id
1 'polypeptide(L)'
;SNGKPTGKIYDSYDQATGNYNTWASTYNQGTNLGAAIMLYNHYGEKIFKDDADAIISWSEKNLANSNGIIHVCQTVKGDLTGFKGIMLRYLRMYAESFNAPSHYAWMAKNAYHAWNNRNSAGITSSAWLTKSEENFKHKEGDEYKDFSHDGNMTCVSAAFNCHLGAVDAHNAYEKNEAEDFNYVRNAPVTYEGNGDEDNGGKVGPMKNTFYIGYRRVDFGSKPASHIELRTNISIASTGINVFLDYPNATKGTLLCNIKGNELSALKTWDTIRKMINVPVTGVHDVYFVSSGSGQTNVNWWQFYSLNPVFADLTNGNGTLTTSFEIDEAQAIVDGDLTTSIVAPIEAGSPTWVQYQSPSPMQLYGYQFFSGNDRAGDPTGWALQGSEDGENWETLHSVADTTFSVQAQRISSDVSPTKPYTYYRLLFDMAETQSKFSISDWQLLGRCIDEFDLTADGGTITEGTEALIDHVGTTVFTTPVTAIYRPAGNYKLTAYSITAVANEQAPVSWKLEGSANGTSSWKLIDQQTEADFPYDNCTNVYRVNPETSYLYYRLTVSGEEAQLTQWQLFGKLDYGTYYADVTTIA
;
A
#
# COMPACT_ATOMS: atom_id res chain seq x y z
N SER A 1 -18.38 -34.24 -23.83
CA SER A 1 -17.08 -33.63 -24.16
C SER A 1 -16.71 -32.71 -23.00
N ASN A 2 -15.44 -32.67 -22.59
CA ASN A 2 -14.97 -32.11 -21.31
C ASN A 2 -15.20 -30.59 -21.13
N GLY A 3 -16.46 -30.17 -20.98
CA GLY A 3 -16.96 -28.97 -20.28
C GLY A 3 -16.43 -27.58 -20.69
N LYS A 4 -15.41 -27.48 -21.54
CA LYS A 4 -14.78 -26.21 -21.87
C LYS A 4 -15.59 -25.48 -22.94
N PRO A 5 -15.96 -24.21 -22.72
CA PRO A 5 -16.63 -23.39 -23.72
C PRO A 5 -15.77 -23.27 -24.99
N THR A 6 -16.41 -23.31 -26.15
CA THR A 6 -15.69 -23.26 -27.45
C THR A 6 -15.10 -21.88 -27.76
N GLY A 7 -15.56 -20.84 -27.05
CA GLY A 7 -15.20 -19.44 -27.29
C GLY A 7 -15.79 -18.82 -28.55
N LYS A 8 -16.50 -19.59 -29.38
CA LYS A 8 -17.17 -19.04 -30.57
C LYS A 8 -18.55 -18.50 -30.19
N ILE A 9 -18.75 -17.20 -30.37
CA ILE A 9 -20.04 -16.54 -30.15
C ILE A 9 -20.75 -16.37 -31.49
N TYR A 10 -21.98 -16.85 -31.54
CA TYR A 10 -22.86 -16.74 -32.70
C TYR A 10 -23.56 -15.39 -32.72
N ASP A 11 -23.92 -14.94 -33.92
CA ASP A 11 -24.53 -13.63 -34.13
C ASP A 11 -25.95 -13.56 -33.56
N SER A 12 -26.78 -14.57 -33.85
CA SER A 12 -28.16 -14.61 -33.40
C SER A 12 -28.74 -16.03 -33.38
N TYR A 13 -29.79 -16.21 -32.58
CA TYR A 13 -30.64 -17.39 -32.56
C TYR A 13 -32.06 -16.98 -32.93
N ASP A 14 -32.60 -17.59 -33.98
CA ASP A 14 -33.98 -17.37 -34.38
C ASP A 14 -34.88 -18.36 -33.65
N GLN A 15 -35.67 -17.84 -32.70
CA GLN A 15 -36.60 -18.64 -31.91
C GLN A 15 -37.72 -19.28 -32.74
N ALA A 16 -38.11 -18.66 -33.87
CA ALA A 16 -39.19 -19.17 -34.72
C ALA A 16 -38.73 -20.35 -35.57
N THR A 17 -37.47 -20.33 -36.03
CA THR A 17 -36.93 -21.39 -36.89
C THR A 17 -36.02 -22.38 -36.17
N GLY A 18 -35.59 -22.07 -34.94
CA GLY A 18 -34.63 -22.86 -34.18
C GLY A 18 -33.20 -22.83 -34.75
N ASN A 19 -32.93 -21.91 -35.68
CA ASN A 19 -31.65 -21.83 -36.39
C ASN A 19 -30.69 -20.82 -35.75
N TYR A 20 -29.40 -21.11 -35.86
CA TYR A 20 -28.33 -20.22 -35.43
C TYR A 20 -27.69 -19.52 -36.63
N ASN A 21 -27.52 -18.20 -36.55
CA ASN A 21 -26.57 -17.48 -37.38
C ASN A 21 -25.17 -17.66 -36.78
N THR A 22 -24.38 -18.56 -37.36
CA THR A 22 -23.06 -18.93 -36.83
C THR A 22 -21.93 -17.97 -37.20
N TRP A 23 -22.24 -16.82 -37.80
CA TRP A 23 -21.25 -15.79 -38.09
C TRP A 23 -20.68 -15.23 -36.78
N ALA A 24 -19.34 -15.10 -36.74
CA ALA A 24 -18.61 -14.55 -35.60
C ALA A 24 -17.85 -13.31 -36.07
N SER A 25 -18.01 -12.22 -35.33
CA SER A 25 -17.42 -10.91 -35.64
C SER A 25 -16.76 -10.35 -34.39
N THR A 26 -16.02 -9.25 -34.53
CA THR A 26 -15.48 -8.55 -33.35
C THR A 26 -16.58 -7.95 -32.47
N TYR A 27 -17.79 -7.74 -33.00
CA TYR A 27 -18.91 -7.23 -32.22
C TYR A 27 -19.47 -8.28 -31.26
N ASN A 28 -19.85 -9.46 -31.76
CA ASN A 28 -20.50 -10.47 -30.93
C ASN A 28 -19.50 -11.08 -29.92
N GLN A 29 -18.25 -11.30 -30.34
CA GLN A 29 -17.16 -11.71 -29.45
C GLN A 29 -16.87 -10.67 -28.37
N GLY A 30 -16.69 -9.40 -28.77
CA GLY A 30 -16.41 -8.32 -27.84
C GLY A 30 -17.53 -8.12 -26.81
N THR A 31 -18.78 -8.11 -27.27
CA THR A 31 -19.94 -7.89 -26.39
C THR A 31 -20.08 -9.00 -25.33
N ASN A 32 -19.91 -10.26 -25.74
CA ASN A 32 -19.98 -11.40 -24.82
C ASN A 32 -18.75 -11.48 -23.90
N LEU A 33 -17.57 -11.08 -24.38
CA LEU A 33 -16.39 -10.91 -23.53
C LEU A 33 -16.68 -9.92 -22.40
N GLY A 34 -17.23 -8.75 -22.75
CA GLY A 34 -17.63 -7.74 -21.77
C GLY A 34 -18.63 -8.26 -20.74
N ALA A 35 -19.67 -8.98 -21.20
CA ALA A 35 -20.66 -9.59 -20.32
C ALA A 35 -20.03 -10.61 -19.37
N ALA A 36 -19.17 -11.50 -19.87
CA ALA A 36 -18.48 -12.51 -19.07
C ALA A 36 -17.62 -11.87 -17.96
N ILE A 37 -16.84 -10.83 -18.28
CA ILE A 37 -16.02 -10.12 -17.28
C ILE A 37 -16.92 -9.43 -16.23
N MET A 38 -18.00 -8.77 -16.65
CA MET A 38 -18.92 -8.09 -15.73
C MET A 38 -19.64 -9.08 -14.80
N LEU A 39 -20.02 -10.25 -15.31
CA LEU A 39 -20.62 -11.33 -14.52
C LEU A 39 -19.62 -11.93 -13.54
N TYR A 40 -18.37 -12.15 -13.95
CA TYR A 40 -17.29 -12.56 -13.05
C TYR A 40 -17.09 -11.54 -11.93
N ASN A 41 -16.99 -10.26 -12.26
CA ASN A 41 -16.80 -9.19 -11.26
C ASN A 41 -18.00 -9.02 -10.32
N HIS A 42 -19.19 -9.49 -10.70
CA HIS A 42 -20.38 -9.42 -9.86
C HIS A 42 -20.57 -10.66 -8.98
N TYR A 43 -20.37 -11.86 -9.54
CA TYR A 43 -20.66 -13.14 -8.86
C TYR A 43 -19.43 -13.86 -8.32
N GLY A 44 -18.22 -13.58 -8.82
CA GLY A 44 -16.97 -14.27 -8.44
C GLY A 44 -16.87 -15.71 -8.96
N GLU A 45 -17.82 -16.16 -9.79
CA GLU A 45 -17.85 -17.55 -10.25
C GLU A 45 -16.87 -17.82 -11.40
N LYS A 46 -16.02 -18.84 -11.22
CA LYS A 46 -14.97 -19.21 -12.18
C LYS A 46 -15.47 -19.46 -13.60
N ILE A 47 -16.71 -19.91 -13.78
CA ILE A 47 -17.29 -20.20 -15.10
C ILE A 47 -17.27 -18.98 -16.03
N PHE A 48 -17.55 -17.78 -15.52
CA PHE A 48 -17.55 -16.56 -16.31
C PHE A 48 -16.14 -16.15 -16.75
N LYS A 49 -15.13 -16.41 -15.90
CA LYS A 49 -13.74 -16.25 -16.30
C LYS A 49 -13.35 -17.27 -17.38
N ASP A 50 -13.74 -18.52 -17.23
CA ASP A 50 -13.45 -19.57 -18.22
C ASP A 50 -14.08 -19.26 -19.59
N ASP A 51 -15.27 -18.66 -19.61
CA ASP A 51 -15.91 -18.13 -20.83
C ASP A 51 -15.10 -16.99 -21.45
N ALA A 52 -14.67 -16.01 -20.64
CA ALA A 52 -13.85 -14.89 -21.12
C ALA A 52 -12.52 -15.37 -21.73
N ASP A 53 -11.81 -16.28 -21.05
CA ASP A 53 -10.56 -16.88 -21.51
C ASP A 53 -10.76 -17.61 -22.87
N ALA A 54 -11.86 -18.36 -23.00
CA ALA A 54 -12.20 -19.07 -24.24
C ALA A 54 -12.55 -18.12 -25.40
N ILE A 55 -13.33 -17.08 -25.14
CA ILE A 55 -13.72 -16.06 -26.13
C ILE A 55 -12.49 -15.37 -26.72
N ILE A 56 -11.53 -14.96 -25.88
CA ILE A 56 -10.29 -14.32 -26.32
C ILE A 56 -9.44 -15.29 -27.13
N SER A 57 -9.20 -16.48 -26.60
CA SER A 57 -8.41 -17.52 -27.26
C SER A 57 -8.96 -17.85 -28.65
N TRP A 58 -10.29 -17.95 -28.77
CA TRP A 58 -10.94 -18.17 -30.06
C TRP A 58 -10.81 -16.96 -30.98
N SER A 59 -11.02 -15.75 -30.45
CA SER A 59 -11.00 -14.52 -31.24
C SER A 59 -9.61 -14.21 -31.81
N GLU A 60 -8.55 -14.29 -31.01
CA GLU A 60 -7.17 -14.08 -31.47
C GLU A 60 -6.78 -15.11 -32.53
N LYS A 61 -7.22 -16.36 -32.40
CA LYS A 61 -6.93 -17.43 -33.35
C LYS A 61 -7.70 -17.30 -34.67
N ASN A 62 -8.97 -16.90 -34.63
CA ASN A 62 -9.87 -17.02 -35.78
C ASN A 62 -10.26 -15.69 -36.43
N LEU A 63 -10.15 -14.57 -35.73
CA LEU A 63 -10.46 -13.23 -36.27
C LEU A 63 -9.21 -12.47 -36.71
N ALA A 64 -8.01 -12.98 -36.39
CA ALA A 64 -6.74 -12.42 -36.80
C ALA A 64 -6.05 -13.26 -37.88
N ASN A 65 -5.21 -12.64 -38.70
CA ASN A 65 -4.35 -13.34 -39.65
C ASN A 65 -3.13 -13.96 -38.95
N SER A 66 -2.24 -14.61 -39.71
CA SER A 66 -1.01 -15.24 -39.18
C SER A 66 -0.06 -14.28 -38.47
N ASN A 67 -0.19 -12.97 -38.73
CA ASN A 67 0.59 -11.93 -38.08
C ASN A 67 -0.11 -11.37 -36.83
N GLY A 68 -1.26 -11.91 -36.44
CA GLY A 68 -2.05 -11.41 -35.30
C GLY A 68 -2.76 -10.08 -35.59
N ILE A 69 -2.95 -9.70 -36.86
CA ILE A 69 -3.72 -8.51 -37.22
C ILE A 69 -5.17 -8.92 -37.49
N ILE A 70 -6.13 -8.22 -36.88
CA ILE A 70 -7.57 -8.47 -37.05
C ILE A 70 -7.93 -8.33 -38.54
N HIS A 71 -8.40 -9.43 -39.15
CA HIS A 71 -8.67 -9.51 -40.58
C HIS A 71 -10.16 -9.37 -40.94
N VAL A 72 -11.06 -9.40 -39.95
CA VAL A 72 -12.50 -9.26 -40.17
C VAL A 72 -12.97 -7.80 -40.15
N CYS A 73 -14.22 -7.56 -40.56
CA CYS A 73 -14.86 -6.23 -40.55
C CYS A 73 -14.06 -5.17 -41.35
N GLN A 74 -13.55 -5.52 -42.55
CA GLN A 74 -12.70 -4.66 -43.38
C GLN A 74 -13.52 -3.74 -44.29
N THR A 75 -14.45 -3.00 -43.71
CA THR A 75 -15.37 -2.08 -44.39
C THR A 75 -15.26 -0.69 -43.79
N VAL A 76 -15.59 0.32 -44.60
CA VAL A 76 -15.53 1.74 -44.28
C VAL A 76 -16.90 2.43 -44.21
N LYS A 77 -17.99 1.68 -44.42
CA LYS A 77 -19.36 2.22 -44.31
C LYS A 77 -20.32 1.20 -43.71
N GLY A 78 -21.21 1.66 -42.83
CA GLY A 78 -22.18 0.82 -42.12
C GLY A 78 -21.73 0.47 -40.71
N ASP A 79 -22.47 -0.42 -40.07
CA ASP A 79 -22.30 -0.86 -38.68
C ASP A 79 -20.94 -1.55 -38.43
N LEU A 80 -20.49 -2.40 -39.36
CA LEU A 80 -19.24 -3.16 -39.23
C LEU A 80 -18.00 -2.28 -39.02
N THR A 81 -18.05 -1.00 -39.41
CA THR A 81 -16.97 -0.02 -39.22
C THR A 81 -16.60 0.17 -37.75
N GLY A 82 -17.58 0.04 -36.84
CA GLY A 82 -17.41 0.23 -35.40
C GLY A 82 -17.07 -1.06 -34.62
N PHE A 83 -17.29 -2.23 -35.22
CA PHE A 83 -17.27 -3.51 -34.51
C PHE A 83 -15.91 -3.82 -33.85
N LYS A 84 -14.80 -3.41 -34.46
CA LYS A 84 -13.46 -3.64 -33.90
C LYS A 84 -13.27 -2.89 -32.58
N GLY A 85 -13.84 -1.68 -32.45
CA GLY A 85 -13.74 -0.88 -31.22
C GLY A 85 -14.42 -1.54 -30.02
N ILE A 86 -15.53 -2.26 -30.25
CA ILE A 86 -16.23 -3.00 -29.19
C ILE A 86 -15.34 -4.11 -28.61
N MET A 87 -14.70 -4.92 -29.47
CA MET A 87 -13.76 -5.94 -29.03
C MET A 87 -12.61 -5.34 -28.23
N LEU A 88 -11.96 -4.29 -28.76
CA LEU A 88 -10.79 -3.69 -28.12
C LEU A 88 -11.12 -3.09 -26.75
N ARG A 89 -12.29 -2.47 -26.61
CA ARG A 89 -12.78 -1.96 -25.34
C ARG A 89 -12.88 -3.05 -24.27
N TYR A 90 -13.46 -4.20 -24.62
CA TYR A 90 -13.63 -5.28 -23.66
C TYR A 90 -12.38 -6.15 -23.50
N LEU A 91 -11.51 -6.18 -24.49
CA LEU A 91 -10.20 -6.79 -24.35
C LEU A 91 -9.29 -6.00 -23.41
N ARG A 92 -9.35 -4.65 -23.45
CA ARG A 92 -8.77 -3.82 -22.40
C ARG A 92 -9.34 -4.23 -21.04
N MET A 93 -10.67 -4.23 -20.89
CA MET A 93 -11.31 -4.60 -19.62
C MET A 93 -10.85 -5.98 -19.11
N TYR A 94 -10.64 -6.94 -20.00
CA TYR A 94 -10.10 -8.26 -19.65
C TYR A 94 -8.64 -8.17 -19.17
N ALA A 95 -7.77 -7.53 -19.97
CA ALA A 95 -6.36 -7.36 -19.65
C ALA A 95 -6.19 -6.69 -18.27
N GLU A 96 -7.06 -5.71 -18.01
CA GLU A 96 -7.18 -4.97 -16.77
C GLU A 96 -7.65 -5.84 -15.60
N SER A 97 -8.74 -6.59 -15.76
CA SER A 97 -9.39 -7.35 -14.68
C SER A 97 -8.61 -8.59 -14.27
N PHE A 98 -7.80 -9.14 -15.18
CA PHE A 98 -7.08 -10.40 -14.96
C PHE A 98 -5.56 -10.27 -15.06
N ASN A 99 -5.03 -9.05 -15.02
CA ASN A 99 -3.60 -8.75 -15.07
C ASN A 99 -2.89 -9.47 -16.24
N ALA A 100 -3.42 -9.31 -17.46
CA ALA A 100 -2.95 -10.00 -18.66
C ALA A 100 -2.37 -9.01 -19.69
N PRO A 101 -1.16 -8.45 -19.45
CA PRO A 101 -0.59 -7.37 -20.24
C PRO A 101 -0.24 -7.74 -21.68
N SER A 102 -0.13 -9.03 -22.01
CA SER A 102 0.09 -9.51 -23.38
C SER A 102 -0.99 -9.03 -24.35
N HIS A 103 -2.22 -8.80 -23.87
CA HIS A 103 -3.30 -8.32 -24.72
C HIS A 103 -3.17 -6.82 -25.07
N TYR A 104 -2.51 -6.01 -24.22
CA TYR A 104 -2.13 -4.65 -24.61
C TYR A 104 -1.17 -4.67 -25.79
N ALA A 105 -0.15 -5.54 -25.76
CA ALA A 105 0.79 -5.69 -26.87
C ALA A 105 0.09 -6.12 -28.17
N TRP A 106 -0.91 -7.00 -28.09
CA TRP A 106 -1.71 -7.40 -29.27
C TRP A 106 -2.55 -6.25 -29.82
N MET A 107 -3.20 -5.47 -28.96
CA MET A 107 -3.96 -4.28 -29.37
C MET A 107 -3.04 -3.20 -29.96
N ALA A 108 -1.86 -2.96 -29.36
CA ALA A 108 -0.85 -2.03 -29.85
C ALA A 108 -0.34 -2.43 -31.23
N LYS A 109 -0.10 -3.72 -31.46
CA LYS A 109 0.28 -4.26 -32.78
C LYS A 109 -0.76 -3.93 -33.85
N ASN A 110 -2.05 -4.08 -33.51
CA ASN A 110 -3.15 -3.72 -34.41
C ASN A 110 -3.25 -2.20 -34.63
N ALA A 111 -3.07 -1.39 -33.58
CA ALA A 111 -3.06 0.06 -33.66
C ALA A 111 -1.93 0.58 -34.57
N TYR A 112 -0.70 0.07 -34.41
CA TYR A 112 0.42 0.41 -35.28
C TYR A 112 0.22 -0.02 -36.72
N HIS A 113 -0.36 -1.19 -36.95
CA HIS A 113 -0.66 -1.65 -38.30
C HIS A 113 -1.67 -0.73 -39.00
N ALA A 114 -2.76 -0.39 -38.30
CA ALA A 114 -3.74 0.57 -38.81
C ALA A 114 -3.09 1.94 -39.07
N TRP A 115 -2.32 2.47 -38.12
CA TRP A 115 -1.60 3.73 -38.26
C TRP A 115 -0.69 3.75 -39.49
N ASN A 116 0.06 2.68 -39.75
CA ASN A 116 0.96 2.60 -40.90
C ASN A 116 0.22 2.51 -42.25
N ASN A 117 -1.07 2.19 -42.23
CA ASN A 117 -1.94 2.19 -43.41
C ASN A 117 -2.62 3.54 -43.67
N ARG A 118 -2.24 4.62 -42.97
CA ARG A 118 -2.74 5.97 -43.26
C ARG A 118 -2.36 6.47 -44.65
N ASN A 119 -3.19 7.38 -45.17
CA ASN A 119 -2.89 8.16 -46.37
C ASN A 119 -2.02 9.39 -46.03
N SER A 120 -1.66 10.19 -47.04
CA SER A 120 -0.81 11.38 -46.86
C SER A 120 -1.42 12.46 -45.95
N ALA A 121 -2.76 12.49 -45.80
CA ALA A 121 -3.47 13.37 -44.88
C ALA A 121 -3.49 12.87 -43.42
N GLY A 122 -2.83 11.74 -43.13
CA GLY A 122 -2.82 11.14 -41.80
C GLY A 122 -4.10 10.38 -41.44
N ILE A 123 -4.98 10.12 -42.41
CA ILE A 123 -6.28 9.47 -42.20
C ILE A 123 -6.17 7.96 -42.45
N THR A 124 -6.70 7.18 -41.51
CA THR A 124 -6.75 5.71 -41.56
C THR A 124 -8.21 5.28 -41.70
N SER A 125 -8.52 4.34 -42.59
CA SER A 125 -9.87 3.79 -42.69
C SER A 125 -10.09 2.65 -41.68
N SER A 126 -11.35 2.26 -41.41
CA SER A 126 -11.66 1.09 -40.57
C SER A 126 -11.27 -0.26 -41.20
N ALA A 127 -10.88 -0.28 -42.47
CA ALA A 127 -10.31 -1.44 -43.16
C ALA A 127 -8.79 -1.52 -42.93
N TRP A 128 -8.39 -1.89 -41.71
CA TRP A 128 -7.00 -1.84 -41.24
C TRP A 128 -5.99 -2.62 -42.07
N LEU A 129 -6.39 -3.60 -42.89
CA LEU A 129 -5.46 -4.37 -43.74
C LEU A 129 -5.12 -3.68 -45.06
N THR A 130 -5.83 -2.61 -45.42
CA THR A 130 -5.66 -1.91 -46.70
C THR A 130 -5.17 -0.50 -46.42
N LYS A 131 -4.13 -0.07 -47.14
CA LYS A 131 -3.67 1.32 -47.09
C LYS A 131 -4.83 2.22 -47.53
N SER A 132 -5.17 3.22 -46.72
CA SER A 132 -6.13 4.25 -47.06
C SER A 132 -5.74 4.91 -48.39
N GLU A 133 -6.66 4.92 -49.34
CA GLU A 133 -6.45 5.63 -50.60
C GLU A 133 -6.47 7.15 -50.39
N GLU A 134 -5.71 7.85 -51.22
CA GLU A 134 -5.59 9.32 -51.18
C GLU A 134 -6.91 10.02 -51.59
N ASN A 135 -7.79 9.32 -52.31
CA ASN A 135 -9.10 9.82 -52.74
C ASN A 135 -10.23 9.55 -51.72
N PHE A 136 -9.91 8.98 -50.55
CA PHE A 136 -10.87 8.60 -49.51
C PHE A 136 -11.93 7.58 -49.96
N LYS A 137 -11.63 6.75 -50.97
CA LYS A 137 -12.48 5.66 -51.42
C LYS A 137 -11.88 4.30 -51.05
N HIS A 138 -12.72 3.36 -50.63
CA HIS A 138 -12.34 1.97 -50.37
C HIS A 138 -13.25 1.03 -51.16
N LYS A 139 -12.67 0.02 -51.79
CA LYS A 139 -13.43 -0.94 -52.59
C LYS A 139 -14.03 -2.04 -51.70
N GLU A 140 -15.34 -2.22 -51.78
CA GLU A 140 -16.08 -3.27 -51.07
C GLU A 140 -16.97 -4.01 -52.06
N GLY A 141 -16.63 -5.28 -52.33
CA GLY A 141 -17.23 -6.00 -53.45
C GLY A 141 -16.92 -5.28 -54.76
N ASP A 142 -17.97 -4.92 -55.50
CA ASP A 142 -17.87 -4.22 -56.78
C ASP A 142 -18.04 -2.69 -56.66
N GLU A 143 -18.26 -2.16 -55.45
CA GLU A 143 -18.53 -0.73 -55.22
C GLU A 143 -17.39 -0.02 -54.47
N TYR A 144 -17.23 1.28 -54.74
CA TYR A 144 -16.33 2.15 -53.98
C TYR A 144 -17.12 2.98 -52.96
N LYS A 145 -16.73 2.88 -51.69
CA LYS A 145 -17.37 3.58 -50.57
C LYS A 145 -16.47 4.71 -50.06
N ASP A 146 -17.09 5.83 -49.72
CA ASP A 146 -16.41 7.01 -49.18
C ASP A 146 -16.20 6.88 -47.67
N PHE A 147 -15.01 7.23 -47.18
CA PHE A 147 -14.68 7.23 -45.75
C PHE A 147 -14.16 8.55 -45.20
N SER A 148 -14.33 9.65 -45.95
CA SER A 148 -13.86 10.99 -45.57
C SER A 148 -14.42 11.51 -44.23
N HIS A 149 -15.53 10.94 -43.74
CA HIS A 149 -16.20 11.35 -42.49
C HIS A 149 -16.17 10.30 -41.37
N ASP A 150 -15.89 9.02 -41.69
CA ASP A 150 -16.18 7.88 -40.79
C ASP A 150 -14.93 7.05 -40.40
N GLY A 151 -13.73 7.38 -40.91
CA GLY A 151 -12.59 6.44 -40.97
C GLY A 151 -11.84 6.11 -39.67
N ASN A 152 -11.77 6.99 -38.67
CA ASN A 152 -10.67 6.91 -37.68
C ASN A 152 -11.03 6.27 -36.33
N MET A 153 -12.30 6.00 -36.04
CA MET A 153 -12.72 5.78 -34.64
C MET A 153 -12.21 4.46 -34.04
N THR A 154 -12.13 3.39 -34.83
CA THR A 154 -11.71 2.08 -34.31
C THR A 154 -10.19 1.94 -34.18
N CYS A 155 -9.39 2.59 -35.03
CA CYS A 155 -7.94 2.61 -34.85
C CYS A 155 -7.52 3.51 -33.68
N VAL A 156 -8.21 4.64 -33.47
CA VAL A 156 -8.05 5.46 -32.25
C VAL A 156 -8.47 4.67 -31.02
N SER A 157 -9.59 3.93 -31.09
CA SER A 157 -10.00 3.02 -30.03
C SER A 157 -8.93 1.96 -29.74
N ALA A 158 -8.28 1.39 -30.76
CA ALA A 158 -7.17 0.45 -30.57
C ALA A 158 -6.01 1.09 -29.81
N ALA A 159 -5.54 2.24 -30.29
CA ALA A 159 -4.43 2.98 -29.70
C ALA A 159 -4.70 3.37 -28.24
N PHE A 160 -5.89 3.87 -27.97
CA PHE A 160 -6.30 4.28 -26.62
C PHE A 160 -6.41 3.07 -25.67
N ASN A 161 -6.97 1.96 -26.13
CA ASN A 161 -7.18 0.78 -25.29
C ASN A 161 -5.90 -0.03 -25.01
N CYS A 162 -4.83 0.19 -25.78
CA CYS A 162 -3.56 -0.51 -25.62
C CYS A 162 -2.49 0.25 -24.83
N HIS A 163 -2.86 1.40 -24.24
CA HIS A 163 -1.97 2.19 -23.37
C HIS A 163 -0.66 2.58 -24.08
N LEU A 164 -0.70 2.88 -25.39
CA LEU A 164 0.48 3.31 -26.13
C LEU A 164 1.06 4.60 -25.53
N GLY A 165 2.21 4.47 -24.86
CA GLY A 165 2.90 5.58 -24.20
C GLY A 165 2.41 5.88 -22.78
N ALA A 166 1.49 5.10 -22.21
CA ALA A 166 1.07 5.28 -20.82
C ALA A 166 1.97 4.46 -19.88
N VAL A 167 2.18 4.99 -18.67
CA VAL A 167 2.88 4.31 -17.58
C VAL A 167 1.89 3.34 -16.92
N ASP A 168 2.14 2.04 -17.01
CA ASP A 168 1.24 1.00 -16.46
C ASP A 168 1.50 0.69 -14.97
N ALA A 169 2.64 1.14 -14.44
CA ALA A 169 3.04 0.98 -13.05
C ALA A 169 3.83 2.22 -12.61
N HIS A 170 3.46 2.76 -11.46
CA HIS A 170 4.06 3.97 -10.89
C HIS A 170 4.80 3.62 -9.61
N ASN A 171 5.93 4.28 -9.34
CA ASN A 171 6.54 4.24 -8.02
C ASN A 171 5.83 5.25 -7.13
N ALA A 172 5.22 4.83 -6.02
CA ALA A 172 4.50 5.72 -5.11
C ALA A 172 5.39 6.83 -4.54
N TYR A 173 6.69 6.57 -4.38
CA TYR A 173 7.65 7.47 -3.76
C TYR A 173 8.39 8.39 -4.72
N GLU A 174 8.06 8.35 -6.01
CA GLU A 174 8.54 9.29 -7.01
C GLU A 174 7.46 10.31 -7.35
N LYS A 175 7.87 11.43 -7.96
CA LYS A 175 6.93 12.42 -8.48
C LYS A 175 6.24 11.85 -9.72
N ASN A 176 4.92 11.73 -9.66
CA ASN A 176 4.08 11.22 -10.74
C ASN A 176 3.22 12.36 -11.33
N GLU A 177 3.30 12.55 -12.64
CA GLU A 177 2.57 13.63 -13.32
C GLU A 177 1.07 13.30 -13.46
N ALA A 178 0.24 14.34 -13.46
CA ALA A 178 -1.22 14.17 -13.47
C ALA A 178 -1.74 13.55 -14.77
N GLU A 179 -1.14 13.92 -15.90
CA GLU A 179 -1.48 13.48 -17.25
C GLU A 179 -1.12 12.02 -17.53
N ASP A 180 -0.26 11.39 -16.72
CA ASP A 180 0.13 9.98 -16.86
C ASP A 180 -0.90 9.02 -16.22
N PHE A 181 -2.18 9.37 -16.26
CA PHE A 181 -3.26 8.55 -15.68
C PHE A 181 -3.60 7.34 -16.56
N ASN A 182 -4.11 6.28 -15.93
CA ASN A 182 -4.67 5.11 -16.63
C ASN A 182 -6.20 5.17 -16.72
N TYR A 183 -6.84 5.86 -15.78
CA TYR A 183 -8.29 6.05 -15.70
C TYR A 183 -8.66 7.52 -15.64
N VAL A 184 -9.74 7.89 -16.33
CA VAL A 184 -10.29 9.23 -16.27
C VAL A 184 -11.81 9.21 -16.38
N ARG A 185 -12.48 10.04 -15.59
CA ARG A 185 -13.92 10.30 -15.70
C ARG A 185 -14.18 11.78 -15.80
N ASN A 186 -14.56 12.22 -16.99
CA ASN A 186 -14.98 13.59 -17.29
C ASN A 186 -13.96 14.69 -16.93
N ALA A 187 -12.67 14.36 -16.77
CA ALA A 187 -11.63 15.32 -16.46
C ALA A 187 -10.89 15.75 -17.74
N PRO A 188 -10.81 17.06 -18.06
CA PRO A 188 -9.99 17.56 -19.16
C PRO A 188 -8.50 17.39 -18.86
N VAL A 189 -7.68 17.14 -19.88
CA VAL A 189 -6.23 16.93 -19.76
C VAL A 189 -5.51 17.98 -20.60
N THR A 190 -4.47 18.59 -20.04
CA THR A 190 -3.57 19.52 -20.73
C THR A 190 -2.15 19.02 -20.56
N TYR A 191 -1.40 18.78 -21.65
CA TYR A 191 -0.05 18.19 -21.56
C TYR A 191 1.09 19.22 -21.46
N GLU A 192 0.85 20.49 -21.82
CA GLU A 192 1.87 21.55 -21.78
C GLU A 192 1.24 22.92 -21.48
N GLY A 193 2.03 23.86 -20.93
CA GLY A 193 1.68 25.29 -20.89
C GLY A 193 0.59 25.65 -19.88
N ASN A 194 0.66 25.08 -18.68
CA ASN A 194 -0.40 25.19 -17.68
C ASN A 194 -0.34 26.45 -16.79
N GLY A 195 0.65 27.34 -17.00
CA GLY A 195 0.82 28.60 -16.27
C GLY A 195 1.37 28.46 -14.84
N ASP A 196 1.82 27.26 -14.44
CA ASP A 196 2.59 27.01 -13.20
C ASP A 196 4.10 27.14 -13.48
N GLU A 197 4.92 27.31 -12.42
CA GLU A 197 6.38 27.37 -12.52
C GLU A 197 7.01 26.06 -13.03
N ASP A 198 6.31 24.93 -12.83
CA ASP A 198 6.76 23.58 -13.22
C ASP A 198 6.60 23.29 -14.73
N ASN A 199 5.82 24.10 -15.47
CA ASN A 199 5.57 23.98 -16.91
C ASN A 199 5.08 22.59 -17.42
N GLY A 200 4.72 21.67 -16.51
CA GLY A 200 4.18 20.33 -16.79
C GLY A 200 2.70 20.34 -17.19
N GLY A 201 2.12 19.17 -17.45
CA GLY A 201 0.70 19.04 -17.76
C GLY A 201 -0.18 19.16 -16.53
N LYS A 202 -1.50 18.97 -16.70
CA LYS A 202 -2.46 18.94 -15.60
C LYS A 202 -3.72 18.20 -16.01
N VAL A 203 -4.48 17.79 -15.00
CA VAL A 203 -5.83 17.29 -15.16
C VAL A 203 -6.84 18.14 -14.38
N GLY A 204 -7.83 18.65 -15.10
CA GLY A 204 -8.90 19.50 -14.58
C GLY A 204 -9.31 20.62 -15.55
N PRO A 205 -10.36 21.39 -15.23
CA PRO A 205 -11.09 21.39 -13.95
C PRO A 205 -12.02 20.20 -13.77
N MET A 206 -11.85 19.46 -12.68
CA MET A 206 -12.71 18.35 -12.24
C MET A 206 -13.84 18.86 -11.35
N LYS A 207 -15.08 18.48 -11.65
CA LYS A 207 -16.28 18.72 -10.82
C LYS A 207 -16.55 17.52 -9.91
N ASN A 208 -17.50 17.65 -8.98
CA ASN A 208 -17.94 16.56 -8.11
C ASN A 208 -18.06 15.21 -8.85
N THR A 209 -17.47 14.15 -8.29
CA THR A 209 -17.42 12.77 -8.80
C THR A 209 -16.55 12.52 -10.04
N PHE A 210 -15.93 13.56 -10.60
CA PHE A 210 -14.93 13.40 -11.66
C PHE A 210 -13.63 12.94 -11.03
N TYR A 211 -12.87 12.12 -11.75
CA TYR A 211 -11.65 11.56 -11.22
C TYR A 211 -10.60 11.27 -12.29
N ILE A 212 -9.37 11.15 -11.80
CA ILE A 212 -8.27 10.45 -12.46
C ILE A 212 -7.83 9.27 -11.59
N GLY A 213 -7.26 8.25 -12.20
CA GLY A 213 -6.70 7.12 -11.48
C GLY A 213 -5.49 6.52 -12.15
N TYR A 214 -4.61 5.94 -11.33
CA TYR A 214 -3.33 5.38 -11.68
C TYR A 214 -3.33 3.92 -11.30
N ARG A 215 -2.82 3.08 -12.20
CA ARG A 215 -2.78 1.64 -12.02
C ARG A 215 -1.48 1.21 -11.39
N ARG A 216 -1.57 0.16 -10.58
CA ARG A 216 -0.40 -0.57 -10.07
C ARG A 216 0.67 0.39 -9.51
N VAL A 217 0.23 1.32 -8.68
CA VAL A 217 1.12 2.17 -7.91
C VAL A 217 1.79 1.29 -6.86
N ASP A 218 3.11 1.17 -6.96
CA ASP A 218 3.95 0.35 -6.09
C ASP A 218 4.41 1.16 -4.89
N PHE A 219 3.91 0.79 -3.71
CA PHE A 219 4.29 1.33 -2.41
C PHE A 219 5.40 0.50 -1.74
N GLY A 220 5.87 -0.60 -2.36
CA GLY A 220 6.91 -1.46 -1.77
C GLY A 220 6.54 -2.05 -0.41
N SER A 221 7.54 -2.44 0.38
CA SER A 221 7.37 -2.90 1.77
C SER A 221 7.26 -1.74 2.77
N LYS A 222 7.73 -0.55 2.39
CA LYS A 222 7.70 0.63 3.24
C LYS A 222 6.26 1.16 3.31
N PRO A 223 5.69 1.45 4.49
CA PRO A 223 4.38 2.05 4.55
C PRO A 223 4.44 3.54 4.15
N ALA A 224 3.66 3.95 3.14
CA ALA A 224 3.37 5.36 2.94
C ALA A 224 2.55 5.90 4.12
N SER A 225 2.86 7.12 4.59
CA SER A 225 2.14 7.78 5.68
C SER A 225 1.61 9.16 5.30
N HIS A 226 2.09 9.72 4.20
CA HIS A 226 1.68 11.01 3.69
C HIS A 226 1.54 10.97 2.17
N ILE A 227 0.69 11.85 1.67
CA ILE A 227 0.64 12.22 0.26
C ILE A 227 1.00 13.69 0.12
N GLU A 228 1.80 14.02 -0.87
CA GLU A 228 2.00 15.37 -1.36
C GLU A 228 1.31 15.51 -2.72
N LEU A 229 0.56 16.60 -2.87
CA LEU A 229 -0.25 16.85 -4.04
C LEU A 229 -0.09 18.30 -4.48
N ARG A 230 0.30 18.50 -5.74
CA ARG A 230 0.24 19.81 -6.40
C ARG A 230 -1.14 20.00 -7.00
N THR A 231 -1.91 20.93 -6.43
CA THR A 231 -3.32 21.12 -6.75
C THR A 231 -3.73 22.58 -6.71
N ASN A 232 -4.81 22.92 -7.40
CA ASN A 232 -5.57 24.12 -7.08
C ASN A 232 -7.06 23.78 -6.91
N ILE A 233 -7.69 24.45 -5.95
CA ILE A 233 -9.09 24.22 -5.58
C ILE A 233 -9.85 25.54 -5.62
N SER A 234 -11.04 25.54 -6.22
CA SER A 234 -11.74 26.79 -6.53
C SER A 234 -12.40 27.46 -5.31
N ILE A 235 -12.81 26.67 -4.31
CA ILE A 235 -13.51 27.12 -3.09
C ILE A 235 -13.18 26.25 -1.89
N ALA A 236 -13.28 26.82 -0.68
CA ALA A 236 -12.91 26.18 0.59
C ALA A 236 -13.63 24.85 0.88
N SER A 237 -14.90 24.71 0.49
CA SER A 237 -15.72 23.51 0.76
C SER A 237 -15.56 22.39 -0.27
N THR A 238 -14.75 22.60 -1.32
CA THR A 238 -14.44 21.60 -2.34
C THR A 238 -13.15 20.88 -1.96
N GLY A 239 -13.00 19.63 -2.36
CA GLY A 239 -11.81 18.85 -2.06
C GLY A 239 -11.50 17.76 -3.06
N ILE A 240 -10.40 17.06 -2.82
CA ILE A 240 -9.99 15.86 -3.55
C ILE A 240 -9.95 14.72 -2.54
N ASN A 241 -10.74 13.68 -2.79
CA ASN A 241 -10.66 12.42 -2.07
C ASN A 241 -9.63 11.54 -2.74
N VAL A 242 -8.69 11.00 -1.98
CA VAL A 242 -7.69 10.04 -2.47
C VAL A 242 -8.15 8.64 -2.07
N PHE A 243 -8.41 7.77 -3.03
CA PHE A 243 -8.87 6.40 -2.79
C PHE A 243 -7.87 5.36 -3.31
N LEU A 244 -7.81 4.21 -2.65
CA LEU A 244 -7.22 2.99 -3.21
C LEU A 244 -8.27 2.09 -3.84
N ASP A 245 -7.86 1.41 -4.91
CA ASP A 245 -8.50 0.28 -5.61
C ASP A 245 -9.87 0.56 -6.24
N TYR A 246 -10.59 1.59 -5.80
CA TYR A 246 -11.81 2.05 -6.42
C TYR A 246 -12.11 3.53 -6.12
N PRO A 247 -12.67 4.32 -7.05
CA PRO A 247 -12.89 5.77 -6.89
C PRO A 247 -14.11 6.13 -6.00
N ASN A 248 -14.48 5.30 -5.03
CA ASN A 248 -15.48 5.64 -4.01
C ASN A 248 -15.37 4.74 -2.77
N ALA A 249 -15.96 5.20 -1.67
CA ALA A 249 -15.92 4.53 -0.38
C ALA A 249 -16.74 3.23 -0.31
N THR A 250 -17.56 2.90 -1.32
CA THR A 250 -18.35 1.66 -1.32
C THR A 250 -17.49 0.44 -1.67
N LYS A 251 -16.43 0.63 -2.45
CA LYS A 251 -15.56 -0.46 -2.93
C LYS A 251 -14.06 -0.20 -2.74
N GLY A 252 -13.66 1.05 -2.50
CA GLY A 252 -12.27 1.44 -2.34
C GLY A 252 -12.01 2.04 -0.98
N THR A 253 -10.74 2.14 -0.62
CA THR A 253 -10.29 2.63 0.69
C THR A 253 -9.99 4.12 0.61
N LEU A 254 -10.68 4.96 1.38
CA LEU A 254 -10.39 6.40 1.45
C LEU A 254 -9.12 6.64 2.26
N LEU A 255 -8.04 7.08 1.60
CA LEU A 255 -6.79 7.43 2.26
C LEU A 255 -6.87 8.77 2.99
N CYS A 256 -7.31 9.81 2.29
CA CYS A 256 -7.48 11.13 2.87
C CYS A 256 -8.42 12.01 2.02
N ASN A 257 -8.80 13.15 2.57
CA ASN A 257 -9.48 14.22 1.87
C ASN A 257 -8.65 15.50 2.01
N ILE A 258 -8.33 16.13 0.89
CA ILE A 258 -7.62 17.41 0.79
C ILE A 258 -8.64 18.47 0.41
N LYS A 259 -8.95 19.39 1.33
CA LYS A 259 -9.95 20.45 1.14
C LYS A 259 -9.32 21.78 0.76
N GLY A 260 -10.11 22.61 0.08
CA GLY A 260 -9.72 23.95 -0.35
C GLY A 260 -9.22 24.86 0.78
N ASN A 261 -9.77 24.72 2.00
CA ASN A 261 -9.36 25.51 3.15
C ASN A 261 -8.03 25.06 3.79
N GLU A 262 -7.43 23.97 3.31
CA GLU A 262 -6.11 23.50 3.74
C GLU A 262 -4.99 24.06 2.86
N LEU A 263 -5.31 24.64 1.69
CA LEU A 263 -4.33 25.31 0.83
C LEU A 263 -4.02 26.72 1.36
N SER A 264 -2.80 27.17 1.10
CA SER A 264 -2.33 28.54 1.38
C SER A 264 -3.13 29.61 0.62
N ALA A 265 -3.59 29.30 -0.60
CA ALA A 265 -4.47 30.17 -1.38
C ALA A 265 -5.38 29.36 -2.31
N LEU A 266 -6.67 29.73 -2.35
CA LEU A 266 -7.62 29.16 -3.31
C LEU A 266 -7.31 29.63 -4.74
N LYS A 267 -7.65 28.80 -5.73
CA LYS A 267 -7.51 29.06 -7.19
C LYS A 267 -6.07 29.25 -7.70
N THR A 268 -5.09 29.34 -6.81
CA THR A 268 -3.66 29.33 -7.14
C THR A 268 -3.11 27.94 -6.91
N TRP A 269 -2.08 27.56 -7.68
CA TRP A 269 -1.38 26.31 -7.46
C TRP A 269 -0.69 26.30 -6.09
N ASP A 270 -0.91 25.23 -5.35
CA ASP A 270 -0.27 24.98 -4.07
C ASP A 270 0.18 23.53 -3.97
N THR A 271 1.25 23.30 -3.21
CA THR A 271 1.77 21.96 -2.92
C THR A 271 1.44 21.67 -1.47
N ILE A 272 0.47 20.77 -1.27
CA ILE A 272 0.03 20.39 0.06
C ILE A 272 0.49 18.98 0.37
N ARG A 273 1.12 18.82 1.54
CA ARG A 273 1.41 17.53 2.13
C ARG A 273 0.38 17.20 3.20
N LYS A 274 -0.23 16.03 3.10
CA LYS A 274 -1.33 15.58 3.95
C LYS A 274 -1.05 14.17 4.46
N MET A 275 -1.23 13.95 5.75
CA MET A 275 -1.20 12.62 6.34
C MET A 275 -2.33 11.76 5.77
N ILE A 276 -2.06 10.49 5.49
CA ILE A 276 -3.09 9.52 5.09
C ILE A 276 -3.56 8.70 6.30
N ASN A 277 -4.85 8.37 6.32
CA ASN A 277 -5.50 7.68 7.43
C ASN A 277 -5.11 6.19 7.52
N VAL A 278 -4.56 5.64 6.44
CA VAL A 278 -4.22 4.22 6.28
C VAL A 278 -2.85 4.13 5.61
N PRO A 279 -1.83 3.58 6.29
CA PRO A 279 -0.62 3.08 5.68
C PRO A 279 -0.87 2.16 4.53
N VAL A 280 -0.10 2.39 3.49
CA VAL A 280 -0.21 1.65 2.24
C VAL A 280 1.14 1.05 1.94
N THR A 281 1.15 -0.25 1.75
CA THR A 281 2.27 -1.06 1.25
C THR A 281 1.76 -1.85 0.04
N GLY A 282 2.65 -2.53 -0.68
CA GLY A 282 2.28 -3.36 -1.83
C GLY A 282 1.82 -2.53 -3.03
N VAL A 283 1.05 -3.16 -3.92
CA VAL A 283 0.69 -2.57 -5.22
C VAL A 283 -0.82 -2.33 -5.27
N HIS A 284 -1.22 -1.07 -5.47
CA HIS A 284 -2.62 -0.65 -5.49
C HIS A 284 -2.95 0.25 -6.69
N ASP A 285 -4.22 0.32 -7.07
CA ASP A 285 -4.68 1.41 -7.93
C ASP A 285 -4.98 2.65 -7.07
N VAL A 286 -4.58 3.86 -7.49
CA VAL A 286 -4.79 5.11 -6.75
C VAL A 286 -5.71 6.04 -7.54
N TYR A 287 -6.74 6.60 -6.90
CA TYR A 287 -7.72 7.49 -7.53
C TYR A 287 -7.80 8.84 -6.82
N PHE A 288 -7.84 9.92 -7.60
CA PHE A 288 -8.07 11.28 -7.12
C PHE A 288 -9.46 11.74 -7.58
N VAL A 289 -10.40 11.83 -6.64
CA VAL A 289 -11.81 12.08 -6.92
C VAL A 289 -12.23 13.44 -6.38
N SER A 290 -12.66 14.32 -7.28
CA SER A 290 -13.15 15.65 -6.90
C SER A 290 -14.47 15.58 -6.12
N SER A 291 -14.59 16.37 -5.06
CA SER A 291 -15.77 16.46 -4.20
C SER A 291 -16.19 17.91 -3.94
N GLY A 292 -17.48 18.11 -3.65
CA GLY A 292 -18.04 19.44 -3.36
C GLY A 292 -18.58 20.17 -4.59
N SER A 293 -18.99 21.44 -4.44
CA SER A 293 -19.70 22.19 -5.49
C SER A 293 -18.79 22.97 -6.45
N GLY A 294 -17.49 23.05 -6.15
CA GLY A 294 -16.49 23.76 -6.93
C GLY A 294 -15.75 22.88 -7.94
N GLN A 295 -14.53 23.29 -8.25
CA GLN A 295 -13.62 22.64 -9.18
C GLN A 295 -12.27 22.37 -8.52
N THR A 296 -11.63 21.30 -8.97
CA THR A 296 -10.28 20.89 -8.56
C THR A 296 -9.41 20.61 -9.78
N ASN A 297 -8.10 20.84 -9.67
CA ASN A 297 -7.14 20.46 -10.69
C ASN A 297 -5.95 19.76 -10.01
N VAL A 298 -5.36 18.77 -10.67
CA VAL A 298 -4.17 18.06 -10.20
C VAL A 298 -3.05 18.25 -11.22
N ASN A 299 -1.84 18.51 -10.75
CA ASN A 299 -0.65 18.65 -11.60
C ASN A 299 0.35 17.51 -11.38
N TRP A 300 0.70 17.18 -10.14
CA TRP A 300 1.46 15.96 -9.82
C TRP A 300 1.16 15.49 -8.39
N TRP A 301 1.54 14.25 -8.09
CA TRP A 301 1.42 13.65 -6.76
C TRP A 301 2.64 12.77 -6.43
N GLN A 302 2.89 12.60 -5.13
CA GLN A 302 3.92 11.71 -4.59
C GLN A 302 3.52 11.28 -3.18
N PHE A 303 3.73 10.02 -2.81
CA PHE A 303 3.63 9.59 -1.43
C PHE A 303 4.97 9.68 -0.71
N TYR A 304 4.89 9.81 0.61
CA TYR A 304 6.05 9.78 1.48
C TYR A 304 5.82 8.87 2.66
N SER A 305 6.93 8.31 3.16
CA SER A 305 7.00 7.65 4.45
C SER A 305 7.79 8.57 5.38
N LEU A 306 7.07 9.50 6.04
CA LEU A 306 7.64 10.52 6.92
C LEU A 306 7.37 10.28 8.40
N ASN A 307 6.55 9.28 8.70
CA ASN A 307 6.50 8.82 10.07
C ASN A 307 7.80 8.04 10.26
N PRO A 308 8.67 8.40 11.23
CA PRO A 308 9.53 7.36 11.78
C PRO A 308 8.57 6.23 12.13
N VAL A 309 8.91 5.01 11.74
CA VAL A 309 8.23 3.83 12.30
C VAL A 309 8.44 3.99 13.80
N PHE A 310 7.45 4.55 14.50
CA PHE A 310 7.48 4.56 15.95
C PHE A 310 7.52 3.08 16.29
N ALA A 311 8.60 2.65 16.91
CA ALA A 311 8.84 1.24 17.19
C ALA A 311 7.56 0.66 17.77
N ASP A 312 7.01 -0.34 17.09
CA ASP A 312 6.04 -1.19 17.74
C ASP A 312 6.83 -2.05 18.73
N LEU A 313 6.56 -1.80 20.02
CA LEU A 313 7.32 -2.35 21.14
C LEU A 313 6.65 -3.59 21.73
N THR A 314 5.53 -4.05 21.15
CA THR A 314 4.83 -5.28 21.55
C THR A 314 5.52 -6.55 21.04
N ASN A 315 6.40 -6.45 20.04
CA ASN A 315 7.20 -7.58 19.53
C ASN A 315 8.50 -7.85 20.34
N GLY A 316 8.68 -7.14 21.46
CA GLY A 316 9.73 -7.44 22.44
C GLY A 316 9.38 -8.70 23.26
N ASN A 317 10.32 -9.19 24.07
CA ASN A 317 10.12 -10.31 25.03
C ASN A 317 9.10 -10.01 26.16
N GLY A 318 8.08 -9.19 25.90
CA GLY A 318 7.00 -8.87 26.81
C GLY A 318 6.02 -10.02 26.97
N THR A 319 5.18 -9.93 27.98
CA THR A 319 4.20 -10.98 28.30
C THR A 319 2.80 -10.49 27.97
N LEU A 320 2.10 -11.21 27.10
CA LEU A 320 0.67 -11.01 26.86
C LEU A 320 -0.16 -11.85 27.82
N THR A 321 -1.17 -11.21 28.38
CA THR A 321 -2.20 -11.85 29.20
C THR A 321 -3.56 -11.32 28.76
N THR A 322 -4.59 -12.13 28.94
CA THR A 322 -5.96 -11.82 28.50
C THR A 322 -6.93 -12.15 29.63
N SER A 323 -8.12 -11.54 29.61
CA SER A 323 -9.21 -11.90 30.54
C SER A 323 -9.99 -13.14 30.12
N PHE A 324 -9.67 -13.70 28.95
CA PHE A 324 -10.31 -14.85 28.33
C PHE A 324 -9.26 -15.86 27.88
N GLU A 325 -9.64 -17.12 27.77
CA GLU A 325 -8.73 -18.20 27.34
C GLU A 325 -8.43 -18.13 25.84
N ILE A 326 -7.15 -18.29 25.50
CA ILE A 326 -6.66 -18.30 24.12
C ILE A 326 -5.38 -19.14 24.01
N ASP A 327 -5.26 -19.92 22.94
CA ASP A 327 -4.12 -20.81 22.71
C ASP A 327 -2.85 -20.07 22.27
N GLU A 328 -2.98 -18.98 21.49
CA GLU A 328 -1.88 -18.23 20.88
C GLU A 328 -2.02 -16.72 21.11
N ALA A 329 -1.89 -16.26 22.35
CA ALA A 329 -2.00 -14.84 22.70
C ALA A 329 -1.03 -13.94 21.91
N GLN A 330 0.11 -14.45 21.46
CA GLN A 330 1.10 -13.68 20.69
C GLN A 330 0.60 -13.25 19.30
N ALA A 331 -0.38 -13.93 18.72
CA ALA A 331 -1.02 -13.50 17.48
C ALA A 331 -1.85 -12.21 17.64
N ILE A 332 -1.93 -11.63 18.85
CA ILE A 332 -2.50 -10.29 19.08
C ILE A 332 -1.51 -9.20 18.67
N VAL A 333 -0.21 -9.48 18.59
CA VAL A 333 0.85 -8.47 18.42
C VAL A 333 1.92 -8.89 17.40
N ASP A 334 1.58 -9.83 16.51
CA ASP A 334 2.52 -10.48 15.59
C ASP A 334 2.89 -9.62 14.37
N GLY A 335 2.22 -8.48 14.16
CA GLY A 335 2.42 -7.62 12.99
C GLY A 335 1.76 -8.13 11.72
N ASP A 336 1.10 -9.30 11.73
CA ASP A 336 0.41 -9.87 10.57
C ASP A 336 -1.07 -9.50 10.60
N LEU A 337 -1.42 -8.45 9.85
CA LEU A 337 -2.79 -7.96 9.77
C LEU A 337 -3.79 -8.98 9.17
N THR A 338 -3.30 -10.08 8.59
CA THR A 338 -4.13 -11.13 8.00
C THR A 338 -4.44 -12.26 8.98
N THR A 339 -3.71 -12.36 10.09
CA THR A 339 -4.09 -13.23 11.20
C THR A 339 -5.22 -12.58 12.00
N SER A 340 -6.06 -13.41 12.63
CA SER A 340 -7.09 -12.91 13.51
C SER A 340 -7.43 -13.95 14.55
N ILE A 341 -7.55 -13.46 15.77
CA ILE A 341 -8.00 -14.21 16.92
C ILE A 341 -9.51 -14.05 17.04
N VAL A 342 -10.18 -15.17 17.30
CA VAL A 342 -11.58 -15.21 17.72
C VAL A 342 -11.67 -16.06 18.98
N ALA A 343 -11.97 -15.42 20.11
CA ALA A 343 -12.02 -16.07 21.42
C ALA A 343 -13.44 -16.02 22.00
N PRO A 344 -13.90 -17.09 22.70
CA PRO A 344 -15.12 -17.02 23.49
C PRO A 344 -14.90 -16.10 24.70
N ILE A 345 -15.89 -15.28 25.01
CA ILE A 345 -15.92 -14.44 26.21
C ILE A 345 -17.22 -14.67 27.00
N GLU A 346 -17.19 -14.39 28.30
CA GLU A 346 -18.39 -14.37 29.11
C GLU A 346 -19.13 -13.03 28.90
N ALA A 347 -20.37 -13.12 28.44
CA ALA A 347 -21.20 -11.93 28.18
C ALA A 347 -21.40 -11.11 29.47
N GLY A 348 -21.08 -9.81 29.41
CA GLY A 348 -21.17 -8.90 30.55
C GLY A 348 -19.95 -8.90 31.49
N SER A 349 -18.95 -9.75 31.25
CA SER A 349 -17.68 -9.74 32.00
C SER A 349 -16.64 -8.82 31.34
N PRO A 350 -15.71 -8.22 32.13
CA PRO A 350 -14.65 -7.38 31.59
C PRO A 350 -13.79 -8.14 30.55
N THR A 351 -13.72 -7.61 29.35
CA THR A 351 -12.89 -8.16 28.26
C THR A 351 -11.66 -7.29 28.10
N TRP A 352 -10.46 -7.85 28.28
CA TRP A 352 -9.23 -7.10 28.10
C TRP A 352 -8.09 -7.94 27.56
N VAL A 353 -7.18 -7.28 26.86
CA VAL A 353 -5.84 -7.77 26.51
C VAL A 353 -4.81 -6.87 27.18
N GLN A 354 -3.76 -7.47 27.72
CA GLN A 354 -2.74 -6.78 28.49
C GLN A 354 -1.36 -7.18 28.01
N TYR A 355 -0.54 -6.18 27.75
CA TYR A 355 0.87 -6.31 27.45
C TYR A 355 1.69 -5.82 28.64
N GLN A 356 2.49 -6.71 29.22
CA GLN A 356 3.55 -6.34 30.14
C GLN A 356 4.82 -6.12 29.33
N SER A 357 5.24 -4.86 29.24
CA SER A 357 6.52 -4.53 28.63
C SER A 357 7.68 -4.99 29.53
N PRO A 358 8.80 -5.46 28.94
CA PRO A 358 10.02 -5.71 29.69
C PRO A 358 10.59 -4.47 30.39
N SER A 359 10.18 -3.25 29.98
CA SER A 359 10.67 -1.97 30.49
C SER A 359 9.59 -0.89 30.50
N PRO A 360 9.64 0.07 31.45
CA PRO A 360 8.75 1.23 31.42
C PRO A 360 8.88 2.01 30.12
N MET A 361 7.76 2.11 29.39
CA MET A 361 7.66 2.79 28.11
C MET A 361 6.86 4.09 28.26
N GLN A 362 7.20 5.13 27.52
CA GLN A 362 6.30 6.24 27.27
C GLN A 362 5.69 6.02 25.88
N LEU A 363 4.37 5.87 25.84
CA LEU A 363 3.64 5.79 24.58
C LEU A 363 3.49 7.16 23.94
N TYR A 364 3.49 7.17 22.62
CA TYR A 364 3.09 8.30 21.78
C TYR A 364 1.82 7.97 20.98
N GLY A 365 1.55 6.69 20.79
CA GLY A 365 0.32 6.22 20.15
C GLY A 365 0.13 4.73 20.34
N TYR A 366 -0.99 4.23 19.83
CA TYR A 366 -1.22 2.80 19.65
C TYR A 366 -2.09 2.58 18.42
N GLN A 367 -2.10 1.36 17.91
CA GLN A 367 -2.95 0.94 16.81
C GLN A 367 -3.72 -0.30 17.22
N PHE A 368 -5.01 -0.32 16.93
CA PHE A 368 -5.88 -1.48 17.07
C PHE A 368 -6.38 -1.90 15.69
N PHE A 369 -6.39 -3.19 15.40
CA PHE A 369 -6.89 -3.75 14.16
C PHE A 369 -8.05 -4.70 14.46
N SER A 370 -9.23 -4.40 13.91
CA SER A 370 -10.43 -5.21 14.11
C SER A 370 -10.25 -6.63 13.54
N GLY A 371 -10.84 -7.62 14.18
CA GLY A 371 -10.74 -9.00 13.71
C GLY A 371 -11.49 -9.28 12.40
N ASN A 372 -11.47 -10.55 11.98
CA ASN A 372 -12.17 -11.00 10.78
C ASN A 372 -13.62 -11.50 11.03
N ASP A 373 -14.03 -11.67 12.28
CA ASP A 373 -15.40 -12.04 12.69
C ASP A 373 -16.13 -10.83 13.29
N ARG A 374 -16.99 -10.18 12.49
CA ARG A 374 -17.72 -8.96 12.93
C ARG A 374 -18.64 -9.18 14.13
N ALA A 375 -19.01 -10.42 14.46
CA ALA A 375 -19.77 -10.70 15.68
C ALA A 375 -18.91 -10.61 16.95
N GLY A 376 -17.58 -10.61 16.80
CA GLY A 376 -16.59 -10.47 17.86
C GLY A 376 -16.00 -9.06 18.00
N ASP A 377 -16.31 -8.14 17.08
CA ASP A 377 -15.77 -6.78 17.12
C ASP A 377 -16.16 -6.04 18.42
N PRO A 378 -15.22 -5.32 19.07
CA PRO A 378 -15.55 -4.48 20.21
C PRO A 378 -16.31 -3.23 19.78
N THR A 379 -17.14 -2.70 20.68
CA THR A 379 -17.88 -1.45 20.47
C THR A 379 -17.12 -0.20 20.92
N GLY A 380 -15.98 -0.40 21.60
CA GLY A 380 -15.13 0.63 22.16
C GLY A 380 -14.04 0.01 23.00
N TRP A 381 -13.13 0.82 23.51
CA TRP A 381 -12.12 0.41 24.48
C TRP A 381 -11.48 1.60 25.18
N ALA A 382 -10.91 1.33 26.35
CA ALA A 382 -9.97 2.21 27.02
C ALA A 382 -8.55 1.63 26.95
N LEU A 383 -7.59 2.42 26.45
CA LEU A 383 -6.18 2.14 26.66
C LEU A 383 -5.81 2.60 28.08
N GLN A 384 -5.21 1.70 28.85
CA GLN A 384 -4.78 1.96 30.21
C GLN A 384 -3.28 1.67 30.38
N GLY A 385 -2.62 2.43 31.26
CA GLY A 385 -1.24 2.25 31.68
C GLY A 385 -1.16 1.94 33.17
N SER A 386 -0.22 1.09 33.58
CA SER A 386 0.04 0.77 34.98
C SER A 386 1.53 0.54 35.26
N GLU A 387 1.99 0.95 36.43
CA GLU A 387 3.36 0.72 36.91
C GLU A 387 3.51 -0.64 37.61
N ASP A 388 2.41 -1.17 38.18
CA ASP A 388 2.40 -2.35 39.05
C ASP A 388 1.50 -3.50 38.55
N GLY A 389 0.66 -3.26 37.53
CA GLY A 389 -0.29 -4.23 37.00
C GLY A 389 -1.61 -4.31 37.79
N GLU A 390 -1.72 -3.56 38.90
CA GLU A 390 -2.88 -3.54 39.80
C GLU A 390 -3.66 -2.23 39.70
N ASN A 391 -2.96 -1.10 39.68
CA ASN A 391 -3.52 0.24 39.62
C ASN A 391 -3.38 0.81 38.20
N TRP A 392 -4.52 1.10 37.57
CA TRP A 392 -4.58 1.45 36.15
C TRP A 392 -5.04 2.89 35.94
N GLU A 393 -4.31 3.62 35.10
CA GLU A 393 -4.67 4.96 34.63
C GLU A 393 -5.15 4.87 33.17
N THR A 394 -6.31 5.45 32.86
CA THR A 394 -6.81 5.52 31.49
C THR A 394 -6.06 6.59 30.71
N LEU A 395 -5.35 6.17 29.66
CA LEU A 395 -4.54 7.03 28.79
C LEU A 395 -5.33 7.54 27.59
N HIS A 396 -6.29 6.73 27.10
CA HIS A 396 -7.13 7.06 25.96
C HIS A 396 -8.42 6.23 25.98
N SER A 397 -9.50 6.74 25.39
CA SER A 397 -10.77 6.00 25.24
C SER A 397 -11.36 6.20 23.86
N VAL A 398 -11.91 5.11 23.33
CA VAL A 398 -12.61 5.03 22.05
C VAL A 398 -13.99 4.43 22.33
N ALA A 399 -15.05 5.03 21.82
CA ALA A 399 -16.43 4.59 22.05
C ALA A 399 -17.22 4.56 20.74
N ASP A 400 -18.39 3.92 20.77
CA ASP A 400 -19.36 3.84 19.66
C ASP A 400 -18.73 3.43 18.32
N THR A 401 -17.74 2.54 18.38
CA THR A 401 -16.97 2.12 17.21
C THR A 401 -17.71 1.09 16.39
N THR A 402 -17.64 1.26 15.07
CA THR A 402 -18.12 0.29 14.10
C THR A 402 -17.08 0.11 13.02
N PHE A 403 -16.85 -1.14 12.61
CA PHE A 403 -15.90 -1.48 11.58
C PHE A 403 -16.65 -1.78 10.30
N SER A 404 -16.24 -1.15 9.19
CA SER A 404 -16.85 -1.29 7.87
C SER A 404 -16.19 -2.39 7.03
N VAL A 405 -14.93 -2.71 7.35
CA VAL A 405 -14.08 -3.72 6.69
C VAL A 405 -13.34 -4.54 7.76
N GLN A 406 -12.81 -5.71 7.38
CA GLN A 406 -11.96 -6.54 8.26
C GLN A 406 -10.56 -5.92 8.39
N ALA A 407 -9.84 -6.26 9.48
CA ALA A 407 -8.51 -5.69 9.78
C ALA A 407 -8.52 -4.15 9.77
N GLN A 408 -9.67 -3.53 10.10
CA GLN A 408 -9.79 -2.09 10.06
C GLN A 408 -8.96 -1.50 11.20
N ARG A 409 -7.99 -0.69 10.80
CA ARG A 409 -7.05 -0.04 11.70
C ARG A 409 -7.65 1.21 12.33
N ILE A 410 -7.55 1.30 13.64
CA ILE A 410 -7.80 2.51 14.42
C ILE A 410 -6.50 2.92 15.09
N SER A 411 -5.94 4.05 14.65
CA SER A 411 -4.77 4.66 15.26
C SER A 411 -5.20 5.77 16.20
N SER A 412 -4.52 5.88 17.34
CA SER A 412 -4.78 6.94 18.30
C SER A 412 -3.47 7.44 18.86
N ASP A 413 -3.27 8.75 18.80
CA ASP A 413 -2.16 9.40 19.47
C ASP A 413 -2.47 9.52 20.96
N VAL A 414 -1.45 9.32 21.79
CA VAL A 414 -1.54 9.47 23.24
C VAL A 414 -0.41 10.35 23.73
N SER A 415 -0.68 11.16 24.74
CA SER A 415 0.33 12.04 25.35
C SER A 415 0.45 11.79 26.86
N PRO A 416 0.76 10.55 27.28
CA PRO A 416 0.92 10.22 28.68
C PRO A 416 2.06 11.03 29.29
N THR A 417 1.83 11.55 30.49
CA THR A 417 2.78 12.41 31.22
C THR A 417 3.94 11.62 31.86
N LYS A 418 3.83 10.29 31.95
CA LYS A 418 4.83 9.39 32.54
C LYS A 418 4.89 8.02 31.82
N PRO A 419 5.99 7.25 31.96
CA PRO A 419 6.09 5.90 31.42
C PRO A 419 5.35 4.84 32.26
N TYR A 420 5.02 3.70 31.66
CA TYR A 420 4.34 2.56 32.29
C TYR A 420 4.97 1.22 31.88
N THR A 421 4.92 0.23 32.77
CA THR A 421 5.39 -1.14 32.51
C THR A 421 4.30 -2.01 31.92
N TYR A 422 3.05 -1.75 32.28
CA TYR A 422 1.90 -2.52 31.83
C TYR A 422 0.96 -1.65 31.02
N TYR A 423 0.46 -2.21 29.92
CA TYR A 423 -0.57 -1.61 29.09
C TYR A 423 -1.72 -2.56 28.93
N ARG A 424 -2.94 -2.03 28.86
CA ARG A 424 -4.15 -2.83 28.71
C ARG A 424 -5.11 -2.12 27.78
N LEU A 425 -5.69 -2.86 26.83
CA LEU A 425 -6.94 -2.46 26.20
C LEU A 425 -8.07 -3.13 26.98
N LEU A 426 -8.89 -2.30 27.63
CA LEU A 426 -10.14 -2.72 28.26
C LEU A 426 -11.28 -2.47 27.27
N PHE A 427 -11.88 -3.51 26.72
CA PHE A 427 -12.88 -3.42 25.66
C PHE A 427 -14.30 -3.23 26.19
N ASP A 428 -15.04 -2.37 25.52
CA ASP A 428 -16.49 -2.26 25.65
C ASP A 428 -17.15 -3.24 24.67
N MET A 429 -17.93 -4.18 25.22
CA MET A 429 -18.62 -5.22 24.46
C MET A 429 -20.14 -5.02 24.56
N ALA A 430 -20.89 -5.45 23.53
CA ALA A 430 -22.34 -5.46 23.65
C ALA A 430 -22.80 -6.46 24.74
N GLU A 431 -23.87 -6.16 25.48
CA GLU A 431 -24.31 -6.96 26.65
C GLU A 431 -24.53 -8.45 26.37
N THR A 432 -24.90 -8.80 25.13
CA THR A 432 -25.19 -10.19 24.71
C THR A 432 -24.04 -10.84 23.93
N GLN A 433 -22.94 -10.12 23.73
CA GLN A 433 -21.79 -10.58 22.98
C GLN A 433 -21.02 -11.63 23.77
N SER A 434 -20.77 -12.77 23.14
CA SER A 434 -20.10 -13.94 23.75
C SER A 434 -18.81 -14.33 23.02
N LYS A 435 -18.34 -13.46 22.12
CA LYS A 435 -17.08 -13.62 21.41
C LYS A 435 -16.35 -12.28 21.29
N PHE A 436 -15.03 -12.36 21.25
CA PHE A 436 -14.13 -11.24 20.99
C PHE A 436 -13.27 -11.57 19.76
N SER A 437 -13.02 -10.59 18.91
CA SER A 437 -12.10 -10.72 17.79
C SER A 437 -11.18 -9.53 17.63
N ILE A 438 -9.92 -9.83 17.35
CA ILE A 438 -8.85 -8.86 17.08
C ILE A 438 -7.93 -9.43 16.00
N SER A 439 -7.35 -8.56 15.18
CA SER A 439 -6.27 -8.96 14.27
C SER A 439 -4.92 -8.61 14.86
N ASP A 440 -4.72 -7.37 15.31
CA ASP A 440 -3.43 -6.92 15.82
C ASP A 440 -3.62 -5.74 16.80
N TRP A 441 -2.68 -5.57 17.72
CA TRP A 441 -2.53 -4.47 18.64
C TRP A 441 -1.07 -4.05 18.76
N GLN A 442 -0.80 -2.80 18.37
CA GLN A 442 0.55 -2.26 18.32
C GLN A 442 0.68 -1.10 19.30
N LEU A 443 1.78 -1.08 20.07
CA LEU A 443 2.10 -0.01 21.02
C LEU A 443 3.28 0.79 20.53
N LEU A 444 3.07 2.08 20.29
CA LEU A 444 4.04 2.96 19.66
C LEU A 444 4.61 3.91 20.71
N GLY A 445 5.90 3.81 21.00
CA GLY A 445 6.52 4.60 22.06
C GLY A 445 8.04 4.48 22.13
N ARG A 446 8.60 4.89 23.28
CA ARG A 446 10.02 4.69 23.62
C ARG A 446 10.19 4.19 25.05
N CYS A 447 11.23 3.42 25.33
CA CYS A 447 11.68 3.13 26.69
C CYS A 447 12.33 4.38 27.32
N ILE A 448 12.00 4.74 28.57
CA ILE A 448 12.50 5.99 29.21
C ILE A 448 13.30 5.76 30.49
N ASP A 449 13.09 4.65 31.19
CA ASP A 449 13.62 4.49 32.57
C ASP A 449 15.09 4.12 32.68
N GLU A 450 15.84 4.17 31.58
CA GLU A 450 17.25 3.80 31.53
C GLU A 450 18.04 4.80 30.70
N PHE A 451 19.22 5.19 31.19
CA PHE A 451 20.09 6.07 30.40
C PHE A 451 20.46 5.34 29.12
N ASP A 452 20.13 5.96 27.99
CA ASP A 452 20.63 5.51 26.69
C ASP A 452 22.12 5.85 26.65
N LEU A 453 22.94 4.82 26.84
CA LEU A 453 24.39 4.90 26.79
C LEU A 453 24.85 5.38 25.42
N THR A 454 24.17 4.96 24.35
CA THR A 454 24.49 5.35 22.97
C THR A 454 24.17 6.82 22.66
N ALA A 455 23.42 7.51 23.54
CA ALA A 455 23.14 8.95 23.46
C ALA A 455 24.01 9.81 24.39
N ASP A 456 24.96 9.23 25.13
CA ASP A 456 25.73 9.95 26.16
C ASP A 456 26.93 10.77 25.62
N GLY A 457 27.14 10.75 24.30
CA GLY A 457 28.27 11.38 23.64
C GLY A 457 29.55 10.52 23.62
N GLY A 458 29.44 9.23 23.91
CA GLY A 458 30.50 8.25 23.78
C GLY A 458 30.95 8.02 22.33
N THR A 459 31.83 7.03 22.15
CA THR A 459 32.50 6.79 20.87
C THR A 459 32.29 5.38 20.37
N ILE A 460 31.89 5.24 19.11
CA ILE A 460 31.93 3.98 18.39
C ILE A 460 33.30 3.83 17.72
N THR A 461 33.99 2.72 17.99
CA THR A 461 35.38 2.47 17.54
C THR A 461 35.49 1.39 16.47
N GLU A 462 34.47 0.55 16.38
CA GLU A 462 34.24 -0.42 15.30
C GLU A 462 32.74 -0.37 14.98
N GLY A 463 32.36 -0.40 13.70
CA GLY A 463 30.99 -0.11 13.24
C GLY A 463 30.86 1.30 12.65
N THR A 464 29.64 1.83 12.59
CA THR A 464 29.31 3.15 12.02
C THR A 464 28.42 3.94 12.98
N GLU A 465 28.56 5.27 13.00
CA GLU A 465 27.67 6.15 13.79
C GLU A 465 26.20 5.95 13.43
N ALA A 466 25.91 5.53 12.20
CA ALA A 466 24.56 5.20 11.76
C ALA A 466 23.89 4.08 12.58
N LEU A 467 24.65 3.24 13.29
CA LEU A 467 24.09 2.25 14.20
C LEU A 467 23.56 2.86 15.51
N ILE A 468 24.05 4.05 15.86
CA ILE A 468 23.79 4.70 17.14
C ILE A 468 23.25 6.12 16.95
N ASP A 469 22.79 6.46 15.74
CA ASP A 469 22.39 7.83 15.38
C ASP A 469 20.94 8.18 15.79
N HIS A 470 20.18 7.17 16.22
CA HIS A 470 18.78 7.28 16.66
C HIS A 470 17.83 7.66 15.52
N VAL A 471 18.25 7.43 14.27
CA VAL A 471 17.41 7.59 13.08
C VAL A 471 16.73 6.28 12.74
N GLY A 472 17.43 5.15 12.89
CA GLY A 472 16.87 3.80 12.70
C GLY A 472 16.51 3.45 11.25
N THR A 473 16.97 4.21 10.25
CA THR A 473 16.68 3.97 8.82
C THR A 473 17.89 3.62 7.98
N THR A 474 19.10 3.80 8.53
CA THR A 474 20.34 3.59 7.77
C THR A 474 20.77 2.14 7.88
N VAL A 475 20.63 1.37 6.79
CA VAL A 475 20.97 -0.06 6.79
C VAL A 475 22.48 -0.25 6.88
N PHE A 476 22.91 -1.06 7.83
CA PHE A 476 24.28 -1.53 7.98
C PHE A 476 24.33 -3.04 7.75
N THR A 477 25.10 -3.44 6.75
CA THR A 477 25.26 -4.85 6.32
C THR A 477 26.53 -5.46 6.89
N THR A 478 26.46 -6.75 7.23
CA THR A 478 27.53 -7.55 7.84
C THR A 478 28.84 -7.63 7.04
N PRO A 479 29.96 -7.99 7.73
CA PRO A 479 30.05 -8.40 9.14
C PRO A 479 29.84 -7.23 10.11
N VAL A 480 28.85 -7.34 11.00
CA VAL A 480 28.59 -6.34 12.03
C VAL A 480 29.30 -6.75 13.31
N THR A 481 30.50 -6.24 13.46
CA THR A 481 31.13 -6.05 14.76
C THR A 481 31.05 -4.56 15.09
N ALA A 482 30.37 -4.22 16.18
CA ALA A 482 30.30 -2.85 16.66
C ALA A 482 30.87 -2.77 18.08
N ILE A 483 31.77 -1.82 18.32
CA ILE A 483 32.35 -1.57 19.64
C ILE A 483 32.03 -0.15 20.07
N TYR A 484 31.21 -0.03 21.11
CA TYR A 484 30.82 1.23 21.70
C TYR A 484 31.47 1.43 23.07
N ARG A 485 32.02 2.64 23.28
CA ARG A 485 32.53 3.11 24.57
C ARG A 485 31.66 4.30 25.02
N PRO A 486 30.76 4.13 26.01
CA PRO A 486 30.02 5.23 26.60
C PRO A 486 30.97 6.28 27.22
N ALA A 487 30.53 7.53 27.28
CA ALA A 487 31.22 8.60 27.99
C ALA A 487 31.21 8.38 29.52
N GLY A 488 30.12 7.84 30.05
CA GLY A 488 29.96 7.53 31.48
C GLY A 488 30.25 6.07 31.85
N ASN A 489 30.25 5.78 33.16
CA ASN A 489 30.26 4.41 33.67
C ASN A 489 28.83 3.97 33.97
N TYR A 490 28.41 2.84 33.40
CA TYR A 490 27.04 2.35 33.51
C TYR A 490 27.02 0.86 33.80
N LYS A 491 26.11 0.46 34.67
CA LYS A 491 25.66 -0.92 34.75
C LYS A 491 24.57 -1.13 33.70
N LEU A 492 24.90 -1.90 32.66
CA LEU A 492 23.96 -2.22 31.59
C LEU A 492 22.75 -3.00 32.13
N THR A 493 21.57 -2.69 31.63
CA THR A 493 20.28 -3.28 32.02
C THR A 493 19.46 -3.76 30.83
N ALA A 494 19.69 -3.20 29.64
CA ALA A 494 19.15 -3.71 28.39
C ALA A 494 19.98 -3.27 27.18
N TYR A 495 19.65 -3.83 26.03
CA TYR A 495 20.01 -3.29 24.72
C TYR A 495 18.85 -3.49 23.75
N SER A 496 18.83 -2.75 22.65
CA SER A 496 17.88 -2.97 21.55
C SER A 496 18.60 -3.14 20.23
N ILE A 497 18.00 -3.92 19.33
CA ILE A 497 18.41 -4.01 17.92
C ILE A 497 17.20 -3.65 17.08
N THR A 498 17.41 -2.78 16.09
CA THR A 498 16.45 -2.49 15.04
C THR A 498 16.97 -3.06 13.73
N ALA A 499 16.13 -3.78 12.99
CA ALA A 499 16.54 -4.45 11.76
C ALA A 499 15.47 -4.41 10.66
N VAL A 500 15.87 -4.79 9.44
CA VAL A 500 14.99 -5.00 8.29
C VAL A 500 14.26 -6.34 8.40
N ALA A 501 13.09 -6.50 7.76
CA ALA A 501 12.28 -7.72 7.77
C ALA A 501 12.32 -8.44 6.44
N ASN A 502 13.45 -9.11 6.21
CA ASN A 502 13.69 -9.94 5.04
C ASN A 502 14.62 -11.09 5.42
N GLU A 503 15.04 -11.89 4.44
CA GLU A 503 16.02 -12.97 4.64
C GLU A 503 17.38 -12.47 5.19
N GLN A 504 17.59 -11.15 5.21
CA GLN A 504 18.74 -10.48 5.79
C GLN A 504 18.51 -9.99 7.23
N ALA A 505 17.40 -10.29 7.90
CA ALA A 505 17.23 -9.97 9.33
C ALA A 505 18.29 -10.71 10.19
N PRO A 506 18.86 -10.07 11.23
CA PRO A 506 19.78 -10.73 12.14
C PRO A 506 19.02 -11.76 12.97
N VAL A 507 19.38 -13.03 12.84
CA VAL A 507 18.75 -14.12 13.62
C VAL A 507 19.52 -14.48 14.88
N SER A 508 20.79 -14.07 14.99
CA SER A 508 21.63 -14.36 16.15
C SER A 508 22.80 -13.40 16.33
N TRP A 509 23.19 -13.15 17.58
CA TRP A 509 24.32 -12.29 17.93
C TRP A 509 24.81 -12.53 19.36
N LYS A 510 25.96 -11.93 19.67
CA LYS A 510 26.50 -11.84 21.02
C LYS A 510 26.67 -10.38 21.42
N LEU A 511 26.29 -10.07 22.65
CA LEU A 511 26.65 -8.84 23.34
C LEU A 511 27.70 -9.16 24.40
N GLU A 512 28.82 -8.45 24.38
CA GLU A 512 29.93 -8.64 25.31
C GLU A 512 30.36 -7.33 25.95
N GLY A 513 30.89 -7.40 27.18
CA GLY A 513 31.43 -6.28 27.94
C GLY A 513 32.94 -6.41 28.17
N SER A 514 33.66 -5.30 28.15
CA SER A 514 35.08 -5.22 28.51
C SER A 514 35.40 -3.98 29.34
N ALA A 515 36.38 -4.11 30.25
CA ALA A 515 36.90 -3.00 31.03
C ALA A 515 37.93 -2.16 30.25
N ASN A 516 38.54 -2.70 29.19
CA ASN A 516 39.67 -2.07 28.49
C ASN A 516 39.50 -1.99 26.95
N GLY A 517 38.45 -2.60 26.40
CA GLY A 517 38.13 -2.57 24.97
C GLY A 517 39.09 -3.32 24.04
N THR A 518 40.16 -3.94 24.56
CA THR A 518 41.25 -4.53 23.74
C THR A 518 41.43 -6.02 23.95
N SER A 519 41.23 -6.54 25.16
CA SER A 519 41.35 -7.96 25.49
C SER A 519 40.50 -8.31 26.72
N SER A 520 39.99 -9.54 26.81
CA SER A 520 39.11 -10.00 27.90
C SER A 520 37.65 -9.52 27.83
N TRP A 521 37.01 -9.78 26.69
CA TRP A 521 35.56 -9.63 26.54
C TRP A 521 34.83 -10.72 27.34
N LYS A 522 33.81 -10.31 28.10
CA LYS A 522 32.92 -11.21 28.83
C LYS A 522 31.54 -11.18 28.17
N LEU A 523 30.97 -12.36 27.94
CA LEU A 523 29.61 -12.49 27.43
C LEU A 523 28.61 -11.85 28.41
N ILE A 524 27.80 -10.94 27.89
CA ILE A 524 26.67 -10.33 28.61
C ILE A 524 25.39 -11.04 28.18
N ASP A 525 25.18 -11.21 26.88
CA ASP A 525 24.00 -11.85 26.32
C ASP A 525 24.29 -12.55 24.99
N GLN A 526 23.46 -13.53 24.65
CA GLN A 526 23.50 -14.25 23.38
C GLN A 526 22.09 -14.60 22.92
N GLN A 527 21.77 -14.25 21.68
CA GLN A 527 20.50 -14.57 21.02
C GLN A 527 20.75 -15.53 19.86
N THR A 528 19.87 -16.51 19.65
CA THR A 528 20.06 -17.56 18.63
C THR A 528 18.93 -17.76 17.63
N GLU A 529 17.75 -17.16 17.82
CA GLU A 529 16.58 -17.33 16.94
C GLU A 529 15.70 -16.08 16.99
N ALA A 530 16.31 -14.90 16.86
CA ALA A 530 15.56 -13.65 16.88
C ALA A 530 14.78 -13.44 15.59
N ASP A 531 13.59 -12.84 15.70
CA ASP A 531 12.70 -12.56 14.59
C ASP A 531 12.39 -11.06 14.48
N PHE A 532 12.32 -10.57 13.25
CA PHE A 532 12.03 -9.18 12.89
C PHE A 532 10.97 -9.19 11.80
N PRO A 533 9.66 -9.19 12.16
CA PRO A 533 8.57 -9.45 11.23
C PRO A 533 8.26 -8.30 10.27
N TYR A 534 8.71 -7.07 10.56
CA TYR A 534 8.55 -5.90 9.68
C TYR A 534 9.78 -4.96 9.70
N ASP A 535 9.98 -4.22 8.60
CA ASP A 535 11.16 -3.37 8.42
C ASP A 535 11.24 -2.30 9.52
N ASN A 536 12.43 -2.15 10.10
CA ASN A 536 12.72 -1.27 11.24
C ASN A 536 11.98 -1.67 12.54
N CYS A 537 11.64 -2.96 12.69
CA CYS A 537 11.20 -3.52 13.96
C CYS A 537 12.35 -3.43 14.99
N THR A 538 12.04 -2.99 16.21
CA THR A 538 13.02 -2.83 17.30
C THR A 538 12.71 -3.82 18.42
N ASN A 539 13.61 -4.79 18.62
CA ASN A 539 13.49 -5.73 19.71
C ASN A 539 14.39 -5.29 20.87
N VAL A 540 13.88 -5.38 22.10
CA VAL A 540 14.59 -5.01 23.33
C VAL A 540 14.91 -6.27 24.16
N TYR A 541 16.15 -6.35 24.63
CA TYR A 541 16.71 -7.51 25.34
C TYR A 541 17.24 -7.08 26.71
N ARG A 542 16.72 -7.72 27.76
CA ARG A 542 17.12 -7.45 29.15
C ARG A 542 18.39 -8.19 29.52
N VAL A 543 19.29 -7.51 30.21
CA VAL A 543 20.54 -8.07 30.70
C VAL A 543 20.80 -7.61 32.13
N ASN A 544 21.50 -8.42 32.91
CA ASN A 544 21.91 -8.04 34.27
C ASN A 544 23.34 -8.55 34.54
N PRO A 545 24.35 -7.98 33.87
CA PRO A 545 25.73 -8.37 34.13
C PRO A 545 26.11 -8.13 35.59
N GLU A 546 26.99 -8.99 36.12
CA GLU A 546 27.46 -8.88 37.51
C GLU A 546 28.27 -7.60 37.76
N THR A 547 28.86 -7.01 36.71
CA THR A 547 29.71 -5.83 36.78
C THR A 547 29.35 -4.81 35.69
N SER A 548 29.70 -3.55 35.93
CA SER A 548 29.72 -2.48 34.92
C SER A 548 30.91 -2.68 33.96
N TYR A 549 30.74 -2.30 32.69
CA TYR A 549 31.77 -2.34 31.66
C TYR A 549 31.93 -0.97 31.00
N LEU A 550 33.15 -0.67 30.54
CA LEU A 550 33.46 0.58 29.84
C LEU A 550 33.34 0.46 28.32
N TYR A 551 33.29 -0.78 27.81
CA TYR A 551 33.18 -1.08 26.40
C TYR A 551 32.16 -2.19 26.20
N TYR A 552 31.34 -2.04 25.17
CA TYR A 552 30.33 -3.00 24.77
C TYR A 552 30.57 -3.40 23.32
N ARG A 553 30.51 -4.70 23.03
CA ARG A 553 30.69 -5.24 21.68
C ARG A 553 29.45 -6.02 21.26
N LEU A 554 28.84 -5.61 20.16
CA LEU A 554 27.84 -6.39 19.45
C LEU A 554 28.52 -7.14 18.31
N THR A 555 28.32 -8.46 18.24
CA THR A 555 28.77 -9.30 17.13
C THR A 555 27.57 -10.04 16.55
N VAL A 556 27.08 -9.60 15.40
CA VAL A 556 25.97 -10.25 14.70
C VAL A 556 26.48 -11.39 13.83
N SER A 557 25.77 -12.51 13.85
CA SER A 557 26.09 -13.68 13.04
C SER A 557 25.26 -13.70 11.75
N GLY A 558 25.87 -14.11 10.64
CA GLY A 558 25.29 -14.09 9.29
C GLY A 558 26.14 -13.26 8.33
N GLU A 559 26.34 -13.71 7.09
CA GLU A 559 27.19 -12.99 6.12
C GLU A 559 26.49 -11.77 5.49
N GLU A 560 25.15 -11.74 5.51
CA GLU A 560 24.32 -10.69 4.91
C GLU A 560 23.32 -10.06 5.90
N ALA A 561 23.48 -10.25 7.21
CA ALA A 561 22.55 -9.68 8.18
C ALA A 561 22.57 -8.14 8.14
N GLN A 562 21.39 -7.52 8.26
CA GLN A 562 21.16 -6.10 8.10
C GLN A 562 20.47 -5.54 9.34
N LEU A 563 21.12 -4.59 10.00
CA LEU A 563 20.54 -3.85 11.11
C LEU A 563 20.61 -2.35 10.86
N THR A 564 19.66 -1.60 11.43
CA THR A 564 19.56 -0.15 11.24
C THR A 564 19.85 0.64 12.50
N GLN A 565 19.74 0.01 13.68
CA GLN A 565 20.06 0.66 14.95
C GLN A 565 20.47 -0.40 15.99
N TRP A 566 21.37 -0.01 16.88
CA TRP A 566 21.72 -0.69 18.11
C TRP A 566 21.76 0.34 19.24
N GLN A 567 21.00 0.12 20.31
CA GLN A 567 21.05 0.99 21.50
C GLN A 567 21.41 0.19 22.74
N LEU A 568 22.05 0.88 23.68
CA LEU A 568 22.44 0.32 24.98
C LEU A 568 21.80 1.12 26.09
N PHE A 569 21.24 0.43 27.08
CA PHE A 569 20.51 1.04 28.18
C PHE A 569 21.07 0.58 29.52
N GLY A 570 21.23 1.52 30.45
CA GLY A 570 21.88 1.24 31.73
C GLY A 570 21.59 2.27 32.81
N LYS A 571 22.03 1.95 34.03
CA LYS A 571 22.04 2.87 35.16
C LYS A 571 23.44 3.41 35.38
N LEU A 572 23.56 4.72 35.61
CA LEU A 572 24.82 5.34 36.01
C LEU A 572 25.39 4.63 37.24
N ASP A 573 26.60 4.13 37.11
CA ASP A 573 27.38 3.55 38.19
C ASP A 573 28.36 4.60 38.68
N TYR A 574 27.93 5.35 39.69
CA TYR A 574 28.70 6.43 40.32
C TYR A 574 29.98 5.93 41.02
N GLY A 575 30.16 4.62 41.18
CA GLY A 575 31.23 4.07 42.03
C GLY A 575 31.22 4.68 43.44
N THR A 576 32.33 4.53 44.17
CA THR A 576 32.53 5.13 45.50
C THR A 576 32.99 6.60 45.44
N TYR A 577 32.59 7.36 44.42
CA TYR A 577 32.96 8.77 44.29
C TYR A 577 31.76 9.68 44.60
N TYR A 578 31.85 10.38 45.72
CA TYR A 578 30.90 11.43 46.10
C TYR A 578 30.97 12.57 45.07
N ALA A 579 29.82 12.99 44.55
CA ALA A 579 29.74 14.14 43.65
C ALA A 579 30.27 15.41 44.33
N ASP A 580 31.16 16.14 43.65
CA ASP A 580 31.56 17.49 44.05
C ASP A 580 30.43 18.47 43.71
N VAL A 581 29.65 18.84 44.72
CA VAL A 581 28.52 19.77 44.60
C VAL A 581 28.95 21.21 44.27
N THR A 582 30.25 21.51 44.17
CA THR A 582 30.73 22.85 43.80
C THR A 582 30.74 23.11 42.29
N THR A 583 30.48 22.10 41.44
CA THR A 583 30.59 22.23 39.98
C THR A 583 29.24 22.23 39.23
N ILE A 584 28.09 22.28 39.91
CA ILE A 584 26.79 22.40 39.26
C ILE A 584 26.49 23.91 39.09
N ALA A 585 26.66 24.42 37.87
CA ALA A 585 26.33 25.78 37.45
C ALA A 585 25.01 25.83 36.68
#